data_AF-A0A973FW31-F1
#
_entry.id   AF-A0A973FW31-F1
#
_cell.length_a   1.000
_cell.length_b   1.000
_cell.length_c   1.000
_cell.angle_alpha   90.00
_cell.angle_beta   90.00
_cell.angle_gamma   90.00
#
_symmetry.space_group_name_H-M   'P 1'
#
loop_
_entity.id
_entity.type
_entity.pdbx_description
1 polymer ?
#
loop_
_entity_poly.entity_id
_entity_poly.type
_entity_poly.pdbx_seq_one_letter_code
_entity_poly.pdbx_strand_id
1 'polypeptide(L)'
;MMINTVVWKNDAVVLIDQNALPLAEVNVTCHSYQEVIAAIKDLTVRGAPAIGVAAAMAAALGAMALPALPQEVFRRKFYEICDEIAQARPTARNLFWALERMRKCLDDVIASEDDERSNLRGKIATSPERLLAMTKKALVS
;
A
#
# COMPACT_ATOMS: atom_id res chain seq x y z
N MET A 1 6.61 -7.97 23.77
CA MET A 1 6.91 -8.53 22.43
C MET A 1 5.97 -7.84 21.45
N MET A 2 6.49 -7.05 20.50
CA MET A 2 5.65 -6.44 19.46
C MET A 2 5.43 -7.47 18.35
N ILE A 3 4.21 -7.99 18.22
CA ILE A 3 3.81 -8.83 17.10
C ILE A 3 3.44 -7.89 15.95
N ASN A 4 4.23 -7.90 14.88
CA ASN A 4 3.88 -7.16 13.66
C ASN A 4 2.88 -8.00 12.86
N THR A 5 1.60 -7.63 12.91
CA THR A 5 0.51 -8.35 12.23
C THR A 5 0.52 -8.20 10.71
N VAL A 6 1.28 -7.22 10.19
CA VAL A 6 1.42 -6.89 8.78
C VAL A 6 2.88 -6.50 8.53
N VAL A 7 3.57 -7.18 7.62
CA VAL A 7 4.97 -6.88 7.26
C VAL A 7 5.19 -6.92 5.76
N TRP A 8 6.09 -6.07 5.26
CA TRP A 8 6.59 -6.15 3.89
C TRP A 8 7.82 -7.06 3.83
N LYS A 9 7.82 -8.06 2.95
CA LYS A 9 8.94 -8.99 2.78
C LYS A 9 8.98 -9.51 1.35
N ASN A 10 10.15 -9.43 0.70
CA ASN A 10 10.39 -9.95 -0.65
C ASN A 10 9.34 -9.49 -1.67
N ASP A 11 9.06 -8.17 -1.69
CA ASP A 11 8.04 -7.56 -2.57
C ASP A 11 6.63 -8.14 -2.41
N ALA A 12 6.32 -8.61 -1.20
CA ALA A 12 5.02 -9.13 -0.81
C ALA A 12 4.60 -8.60 0.57
N VAL A 13 3.30 -8.62 0.83
CA VAL A 13 2.71 -8.32 2.14
C VAL A 13 2.46 -9.62 2.86
N VAL A 14 3.10 -9.81 4.02
CA VAL A 14 2.88 -10.97 4.87
C VAL A 14 2.01 -10.56 6.05
N LEU A 15 0.91 -11.28 6.24
CA LEU A 15 -0.11 -11.07 7.27
C LEU A 15 -0.14 -12.28 8.19
N ILE A 16 -0.41 -12.06 9.48
CA ILE A 16 -0.83 -13.15 10.36
C ILE A 16 -2.32 -13.39 10.13
N ASP A 17 -2.71 -14.63 9.83
CA ASP A 17 -4.11 -15.02 9.70
C ASP A 17 -4.79 -14.98 11.08
N GLN A 18 -5.56 -13.93 11.32
CA GLN A 18 -6.29 -13.77 12.57
C GLN A 18 -7.50 -14.70 12.71
N ASN A 19 -7.93 -15.38 11.64
CA ASN A 19 -8.99 -16.39 11.69
C ASN A 19 -8.46 -17.73 12.23
N ALA A 20 -7.18 -18.03 12.02
CA ALA A 20 -6.52 -19.24 12.52
C ALA A 20 -6.18 -19.16 14.02
N LEU A 21 -6.08 -17.95 14.59
CA LEU A 21 -5.77 -17.76 16.00
C LEU A 21 -6.95 -18.10 16.93
N PRO A 22 -6.70 -18.63 18.15
CA PRO A 22 -5.39 -18.97 18.72
C PRO A 22 -4.91 -20.40 18.36
N LEU A 23 -5.63 -21.12 17.49
CA LEU A 23 -5.39 -22.53 17.21
C LEU A 23 -4.09 -22.76 16.41
N ALA A 24 -3.78 -21.86 15.49
CA ALA A 24 -2.55 -21.89 14.71
C ALA A 24 -2.06 -20.48 14.37
N GLU A 25 -0.74 -20.31 14.36
CA GLU A 25 -0.08 -19.11 13.83
C GLU A 25 0.30 -19.37 12.37
N VAL A 26 -0.56 -18.90 11.45
CA VAL A 26 -0.39 -19.06 10.01
C VAL A 26 -0.10 -17.71 9.38
N ASN A 27 0.90 -17.67 8.50
CA ASN A 27 1.19 -16.49 7.70
C ASN A 27 0.54 -16.60 6.32
N VAL A 28 -0.11 -15.53 5.88
CA VAL A 28 -0.63 -15.37 4.52
C VAL A 28 0.28 -14.39 3.79
N THR A 29 0.82 -14.80 2.65
CA THR A 29 1.66 -13.95 1.81
C THR A 29 0.83 -13.48 0.62
N CYS A 30 0.68 -12.17 0.50
CA CYS A 30 -0.03 -11.50 -0.59
C CYS A 30 0.99 -10.89 -1.56
N HIS A 31 1.01 -11.36 -2.80
CA HIS A 31 1.87 -10.87 -3.88
C HIS A 31 1.21 -9.79 -4.75
N SER A 32 -0.10 -9.60 -4.59
CA SER A 32 -0.88 -8.60 -5.32
C SER A 32 -1.72 -7.74 -4.38
N TYR A 33 -2.05 -6.53 -4.80
CA TYR A 33 -2.92 -5.66 -4.00
C TYR A 33 -4.33 -6.24 -3.86
N GLN A 34 -4.79 -7.03 -4.85
CA GLN A 34 -6.07 -7.74 -4.82
C GLN A 34 -6.10 -8.85 -3.77
N GLU A 35 -4.99 -9.57 -3.56
CA GLU A 35 -4.87 -10.54 -2.46
C GLU A 35 -4.96 -9.84 -1.10
N VAL A 36 -4.37 -8.65 -0.95
CA VAL A 36 -4.52 -7.87 0.29
C VAL A 36 -5.96 -7.38 0.46
N ILE A 37 -6.64 -6.96 -0.62
CA ILE A 37 -8.07 -6.63 -0.59
C ILE A 37 -8.90 -7.82 -0.11
N ALA A 38 -8.62 -9.03 -0.61
CA ALA A 38 -9.29 -10.25 -0.17
C ALA A 38 -9.07 -10.50 1.32
N ALA A 39 -7.82 -10.42 1.80
CA ALA A 39 -7.46 -10.58 3.21
C ALA A 39 -8.09 -9.52 4.15
N ILE A 40 -8.34 -8.30 3.66
CA ILE A 40 -9.08 -7.27 4.40
C ILE A 40 -10.58 -7.61 4.47
N LYS A 41 -11.15 -8.12 3.36
CA LYS A 41 -12.58 -8.46 3.24
C LYS A 41 -12.97 -9.68 4.08
N ASP A 42 -12.15 -10.72 4.07
CA ASP A 42 -12.40 -12.00 4.76
C ASP A 42 -11.94 -12.00 6.23
N LEU A 43 -11.45 -10.85 6.72
CA LEU A 43 -10.97 -10.64 8.08
C LEU A 43 -9.69 -11.39 8.46
N THR A 44 -8.96 -11.95 7.48
CA THR A 44 -7.58 -12.45 7.69
C THR A 44 -6.74 -11.40 8.39
N VAL A 45 -6.85 -10.13 7.96
CA VAL A 45 -6.36 -8.97 8.70
C VAL A 45 -7.52 -8.13 9.25
N ARG A 46 -7.49 -7.87 10.55
CA ARG A 46 -8.49 -7.04 11.24
C ARG A 46 -7.87 -6.18 12.34
N GLY A 47 -8.66 -5.23 12.85
CA GLY A 47 -8.20 -4.18 13.75
C GLY A 47 -7.85 -2.91 12.97
N ALA A 48 -8.37 -1.76 13.42
CA ALA A 48 -8.28 -0.52 12.66
C ALA A 48 -6.83 -0.13 12.26
N PRO A 49 -5.83 -0.20 13.15
CA PRO A 49 -4.44 0.10 12.77
C PRO A 49 -3.88 -0.87 11.71
N ALA A 50 -4.08 -2.18 11.89
CA ALA A 50 -3.56 -3.20 10.98
C ALA A 50 -4.17 -3.09 9.58
N ILE A 51 -5.48 -2.81 9.50
CA ILE A 51 -6.16 -2.57 8.22
C ILE A 51 -5.56 -1.35 7.50
N GLY A 52 -5.25 -0.27 8.22
CA GLY A 52 -4.58 0.90 7.64
C GLY A 52 -3.21 0.57 7.05
N VAL A 53 -2.38 -0.18 7.80
CA VAL A 53 -1.06 -0.64 7.33
C VAL A 53 -1.20 -1.54 6.10
N ALA A 54 -2.11 -2.52 6.14
CA ALA A 54 -2.37 -3.42 5.02
C ALA A 54 -2.81 -2.66 3.77
N ALA A 55 -3.70 -1.66 3.91
CA ALA A 55 -4.15 -0.83 2.79
C ALA A 55 -3.02 0.01 2.17
N ALA A 56 -2.14 0.59 2.99
CA ALA A 56 -0.99 1.34 2.49
C ALA A 56 -0.01 0.43 1.73
N MET A 57 0.22 -0.79 2.23
CA MET A 57 1.06 -1.76 1.53
C MET A 57 0.39 -2.32 0.26
N ALA A 58 -0.93 -2.49 0.26
CA ALA A 58 -1.68 -2.83 -0.94
C ALA A 58 -1.52 -1.76 -2.02
N ALA A 59 -1.62 -0.47 -1.66
CA ALA A 59 -1.37 0.62 -2.60
C ALA A 59 0.06 0.57 -3.17
N ALA A 60 1.06 0.23 -2.35
CA ALA A 60 2.44 0.05 -2.82
C ALA A 60 2.58 -1.12 -3.80
N LEU A 61 2.00 -2.29 -3.52
CA LEU A 61 1.95 -3.41 -4.47
C LEU A 61 1.27 -3.01 -5.78
N GLY A 62 0.17 -2.26 -5.69
CA GLY A 62 -0.53 -1.73 -6.85
C GLY A 62 0.33 -0.80 -7.70
N ALA A 63 1.08 0.10 -7.08
CA ALA A 63 2.04 0.95 -7.78
C ALA A 63 3.15 0.14 -8.47
N MET A 64 3.66 -0.91 -7.83
CA MET A 64 4.69 -1.80 -8.41
C MET A 64 4.18 -2.61 -9.60
N ALA A 65 2.89 -2.95 -9.60
CA ALA A 65 2.26 -3.69 -10.69
C ALA A 65 1.99 -2.81 -11.93
N LEU A 66 2.03 -1.49 -11.80
CA LEU A 66 1.86 -0.59 -12.94
C LEU A 66 3.12 -0.56 -13.81
N PRO A 67 2.97 -0.62 -15.15
CA PRO A 67 4.11 -0.45 -16.05
C PRO A 67 4.65 0.98 -15.99
N ALA A 68 5.80 1.21 -16.64
CA ALA A 68 6.29 2.56 -16.87
C ALA A 68 5.27 3.35 -17.70
N LEU A 69 4.66 4.35 -17.07
CA LEU A 69 3.59 5.17 -17.66
C LEU A 69 3.98 6.66 -17.57
N PRO A 70 3.43 7.52 -18.44
CA PRO A 70 3.49 8.95 -18.25
C PRO A 70 2.95 9.33 -16.86
N GLN A 71 3.57 10.31 -16.21
CA GLN A 71 3.30 10.71 -14.82
C GLN A 71 1.80 10.89 -14.52
N GLU A 72 1.06 11.63 -15.35
CA GLU A 72 -0.38 11.85 -15.17
C GLU A 72 -1.19 10.55 -15.27
N VAL A 73 -0.80 9.66 -16.19
CA VAL A 73 -1.45 8.37 -16.39
C VAL A 73 -1.16 7.44 -15.22
N PHE A 74 0.09 7.41 -14.74
CA PHE A 74 0.49 6.66 -13.56
C PHE A 74 -0.30 7.13 -12.33
N ARG A 75 -0.37 8.45 -12.09
CA ARG A 75 -1.11 9.05 -11.00
C ARG A 75 -2.59 8.64 -11.02
N ARG A 76 -3.25 8.76 -12.18
CA ARG A 76 -4.65 8.35 -12.33
C ARG A 76 -4.84 6.86 -12.01
N LYS A 77 -3.99 6.00 -12.57
CA LYS A 77 -4.05 4.54 -12.34
C LYS A 77 -3.82 4.17 -10.87
N PHE A 78 -2.89 4.84 -10.20
CA PHE A 78 -2.68 4.67 -8.77
C PHE A 78 -3.90 5.08 -7.95
N TYR A 79 -4.59 6.16 -8.35
CA TYR A 79 -5.79 6.63 -7.65
C TYR A 79 -6.94 5.63 -7.79
N GLU A 80 -7.12 5.07 -9.00
CA GLU A 80 -8.08 3.98 -9.28
C GLU A 80 -7.81 2.76 -8.37
N ILE A 81 -6.56 2.35 -8.22
CA ILE A 81 -6.18 1.25 -7.31
C ILE A 81 -6.52 1.59 -5.86
N CYS A 82 -6.20 2.80 -5.40
CA CYS A 82 -6.60 3.25 -4.06
C CYS A 82 -8.13 3.22 -3.89
N ASP A 83 -8.90 3.62 -4.89
CA ASP A 83 -10.36 3.55 -4.83
C ASP A 83 -10.86 2.10 -4.74
N GLU A 84 -10.22 1.17 -5.45
CA GLU A 84 -10.53 -0.26 -5.35
C GLU A 84 -10.25 -0.81 -3.94
N ILE A 85 -9.11 -0.45 -3.34
CA ILE A 85 -8.76 -0.83 -1.97
C ILE A 85 -9.77 -0.23 -0.97
N ALA A 86 -10.23 1.00 -1.21
CA ALA A 86 -11.24 1.66 -0.38
C ALA A 86 -12.57 0.89 -0.31
N GLN A 87 -12.93 0.18 -1.37
CA GLN A 87 -14.14 -0.66 -1.40
C GLN A 87 -14.00 -1.95 -0.60
N ALA A 88 -12.81 -2.31 -0.11
CA ALA A 88 -12.63 -3.52 0.68
C ALA A 88 -13.49 -3.49 1.94
N ARG A 89 -13.51 -2.36 2.66
CA ARG A 89 -14.33 -2.13 3.86
C ARG A 89 -14.72 -0.65 3.97
N PRO A 90 -15.86 -0.22 3.42
CA PRO A 90 -16.24 1.20 3.30
C PRO A 90 -16.41 1.98 4.60
N THR A 91 -16.43 1.31 5.76
CA THR A 91 -16.53 1.93 7.09
C THR A 91 -15.20 1.97 7.84
N ALA A 92 -14.13 1.38 7.31
CA ALA A 92 -12.83 1.31 7.97
C ALA A 92 -12.06 2.64 7.86
N ARG A 93 -12.31 3.59 8.77
CA ARG A 93 -11.69 4.93 8.73
C ARG A 93 -10.17 4.92 8.56
N ASN A 94 -9.45 4.02 9.22
CA ASN A 94 -8.00 3.91 9.11
C ASN A 94 -7.52 3.45 7.73
N LEU A 95 -8.36 2.70 7.00
CA LEU A 95 -8.10 2.34 5.61
C LEU A 95 -8.06 3.60 4.74
N PHE A 96 -9.12 4.42 4.81
CA PHE A 96 -9.20 5.66 4.05
C PHE A 96 -8.08 6.63 4.40
N TRP A 97 -7.80 6.80 5.69
CA TRP A 97 -6.70 7.64 6.17
C TRP A 97 -5.35 7.21 5.59
N ALA A 98 -5.07 5.91 5.55
CA ALA A 98 -3.83 5.39 4.98
C ALA A 98 -3.75 5.65 3.46
N LEU A 99 -4.84 5.42 2.73
CA LEU A 99 -4.90 5.64 1.28
C LEU A 99 -4.77 7.12 0.90
N GLU A 100 -5.40 8.02 1.65
CA GLU A 100 -5.26 9.47 1.46
C GLU A 100 -3.80 9.91 1.59
N ARG A 101 -3.09 9.34 2.57
CA ARG A 101 -1.68 9.65 2.79
C ARG A 101 -0.77 9.07 1.71
N MET A 102 -1.09 7.89 1.20
CA MET A 102 -0.39 7.32 0.05
C MET A 102 -0.58 8.18 -1.21
N ARG A 103 -1.80 8.66 -1.47
CA ARG A 103 -2.11 9.62 -2.55
C ARG A 103 -1.31 10.91 -2.40
N LYS A 104 -1.32 11.51 -1.21
CA LYS A 104 -0.54 12.71 -0.91
C LYS A 104 0.95 12.51 -1.12
N CYS A 105 1.50 11.38 -0.67
CA CYS A 105 2.92 11.08 -0.89
C CYS A 105 3.26 10.99 -2.38
N LEU A 106 2.39 10.40 -3.22
CA LEU A 106 2.61 10.36 -4.66
C LEU A 106 2.56 11.78 -5.26
N ASP A 107 1.58 12.59 -4.87
CA ASP A 107 1.45 13.97 -5.34
C ASP A 107 2.66 14.82 -4.97
N ASP A 108 3.17 14.69 -3.75
CA ASP A 108 4.37 15.39 -3.29
C ASP A 108 5.63 14.97 -4.08
N VAL A 109 5.78 13.67 -4.39
CA VAL A 109 6.88 13.15 -5.22
C VAL A 109 6.80 13.74 -6.63
N ILE A 110 5.63 13.68 -7.24
CA ILE A 110 5.36 14.23 -8.57
C ILE A 110 5.68 15.73 -8.62
N ALA A 111 5.21 16.51 -7.64
CA ALA A 111 5.44 17.95 -7.59
C ALA A 111 6.93 18.29 -7.43
N SER A 112 7.69 17.49 -6.67
CA SER A 112 9.14 17.69 -6.52
C SER A 112 9.93 17.39 -7.81
N GLU A 113 9.45 16.46 -8.64
CA GLU A 113 10.12 16.09 -9.90
C GLU A 113 9.83 17.07 -11.04
N ASP A 114 8.66 17.75 -11.00
CA ASP A 114 8.34 18.82 -11.95
C ASP A 114 9.18 20.10 -11.73
N ASP A 115 9.68 20.33 -10.51
CA ASP A 115 10.61 21.44 -10.17
C ASP A 115 12.06 21.12 -10.64
N GLU A 116 12.44 19.83 -10.71
CA GLU A 116 13.75 19.33 -11.16
C GLU A 116 13.84 19.14 -12.70
N ARG A 117 13.23 20.02 -13.51
CA ARG A 117 13.47 20.05 -14.96
C ARG A 117 14.87 20.59 -15.28
N SER A 118 15.92 19.83 -15.03
CA SER A 118 17.19 19.97 -15.76
C SER A 118 18.06 18.72 -15.87
N ASN A 119 17.90 17.63 -15.11
CA ASN A 119 18.71 16.44 -15.34
C ASN A 119 18.09 15.15 -14.78
N LEU A 120 18.10 14.11 -15.63
CA LEU A 120 17.70 12.71 -15.37
C LEU A 120 16.21 12.41 -15.56
N ARG A 121 15.82 12.34 -16.83
CA ARG A 121 14.66 11.57 -17.30
C ARG A 121 14.64 10.16 -16.67
N GLY A 122 13.56 9.87 -15.95
CA GLY A 122 12.93 8.54 -15.97
C GLY A 122 13.32 7.57 -14.86
N LYS A 123 12.99 7.88 -13.60
CA LYS A 123 12.77 6.87 -12.54
C LYS A 123 11.70 7.32 -11.54
N ILE A 124 10.55 7.75 -12.04
CA ILE A 124 9.42 8.10 -11.17
C ILE A 124 8.75 6.80 -10.70
N ALA A 125 8.63 6.68 -9.38
CA ALA A 125 7.74 5.78 -8.62
C ALA A 125 7.99 4.26 -8.51
N THR A 126 8.91 3.63 -9.25
CA THR A 126 8.94 2.14 -9.32
C THR A 126 10.04 1.41 -8.55
N SER A 127 10.98 2.09 -7.88
CA SER A 127 11.93 1.35 -7.01
C SER A 127 11.20 0.88 -5.74
N PRO A 128 11.23 -0.42 -5.38
CA PRO A 128 10.61 -0.94 -4.15
C PRO A 128 11.01 -0.16 -2.89
N GLU A 129 12.25 0.35 -2.85
CA GLU A 129 12.77 1.13 -1.72
C GLU A 129 12.05 2.48 -1.53
N ARG A 130 11.78 3.23 -2.62
CA ARG A 130 11.04 4.50 -2.55
C ARG A 130 9.58 4.25 -2.15
N LEU A 131 8.95 3.20 -2.65
CA LEU A 131 7.58 2.84 -2.27
C LEU A 131 7.50 2.42 -0.80
N LEU A 132 8.45 1.63 -0.32
CA LEU A 132 8.55 1.28 1.09
C LEU A 132 8.81 2.52 1.95
N ALA A 133 9.62 3.48 1.49
CA ALA A 133 9.83 4.75 2.17
C ALA A 133 8.55 5.61 2.18
N MET A 134 7.79 5.65 1.09
CA MET A 134 6.48 6.31 1.01
C MET A 134 5.49 5.66 1.98
N THR A 135 5.37 4.34 2.00
CA THR A 135 4.51 3.60 2.93
C THR A 135 4.93 3.85 4.38
N LYS A 136 6.23 3.84 4.69
CA LYS A 136 6.72 4.19 6.03
C LYS A 136 6.34 5.62 6.39
N LYS A 137 6.64 6.61 5.55
CA LYS A 137 6.28 8.03 5.75
C LYS A 137 4.77 8.18 5.98
N ALA A 138 3.95 7.48 5.19
CA ALA A 138 2.50 7.46 5.32
C ALA A 138 2.00 6.82 6.63
N LEU A 139 2.79 6.03 7.37
CA LEU A 139 2.33 5.36 8.58
C LEU A 139 2.82 6.00 9.90
N VAL A 140 3.83 6.88 9.87
CA VAL A 140 4.40 7.54 11.08
C VAL A 140 4.08 9.02 11.26
N SER A 141 3.33 9.64 10.35
CA SER A 141 2.87 11.05 10.48
C SER A 141 1.35 11.14 10.44
#